data_AF-A0A7Z9QGD2-F1
#
_entry.id   AF-A0A7Z9QGD2-F1
#
_cell.length_a   1.000
_cell.length_b   1.000
_cell.length_c   1.000
_cell.angle_alpha   90.00
_cell.angle_beta   90.00
_cell.angle_gamma   90.00
#
_symmetry.space_group_name_H-M   'P 1'
#
loop_
_entity.id
_entity.type
_entity.pdbx_description
1 polymer ?
#
loop_
_entity_poly.entity_id
_entity_poly.type
_entity_poly.pdbx_seq_one_letter_code
_entity_poly.pdbx_strand_id
1 'polypeptide(L)'
;MLTKFKSIFSIVLLAGIVNAAPPALHVYVIPFDNIKNDVAIGWLSTVFAEMVNSELSQHDRIYLKNKDGLEEIMTNRSLLLQQRPGTKNLLVLGKFERSLDKITISIQLIDIATWDELSNGRVRGYYNNITAINRKLSESVNTMLLPYLPKVDKGPYPTLTEGKRMRIPPSYGEKAIDVSTAIDAAFIDLEKKLDLNIGARGEIDPKGLREENGEWVLDISKDSYNDDRPENQINTHMMVDVLSNLMHNPYRVKMERPQFNYDPENRKEFQIVMSVNYTLKGNIIKDMLTSLPYSGLKQDGNLTVFYFNRDKYNFPKEITEKIQLGKYRTTPVIQLQDANGNPLVILVDSPDQSIHALNSNRVIYKPFHYFSNLIDFTVGGWSIQVALETVDIPASYRFNMDVNRANDISRVSLKFIPEEELHAYLSNLL
;
A
#
# COMPACT_ATOMS: atom_id res chain seq x y z
N MET A 1 48.82 -4.52 77.83
CA MET A 1 48.08 -5.33 76.84
C MET A 1 47.31 -4.39 75.92
N LEU A 2 47.97 -3.55 75.12
CA LEU A 2 48.44 -3.83 73.75
C LEU A 2 47.83 -5.08 73.07
N THR A 3 47.33 -4.82 71.85
CA THR A 3 47.14 -5.77 70.73
C THR A 3 46.07 -6.82 71.00
N LYS A 4 44.91 -6.84 70.32
CA LYS A 4 44.77 -7.37 68.96
C LYS A 4 43.33 -7.14 68.45
N PHE A 5 42.91 -5.93 68.12
CA PHE A 5 41.62 -5.75 67.41
C PHE A 5 41.59 -4.56 66.44
N LYS A 6 42.75 -4.00 66.07
CA LYS A 6 42.85 -2.92 65.07
C LYS A 6 43.36 -3.36 63.68
N SER A 7 43.60 -4.65 63.45
CA SER A 7 44.25 -5.12 62.21
C SER A 7 43.38 -5.94 61.25
N ILE A 8 42.07 -6.05 61.49
CA ILE A 8 41.17 -6.76 60.55
C ILE A 8 40.30 -5.77 59.75
N PHE A 9 40.00 -4.60 60.31
CA PHE A 9 39.16 -3.61 59.62
C PHE A 9 39.92 -2.74 58.59
N SER A 10 41.25 -2.66 58.67
CA SER A 10 42.05 -1.91 57.69
C SER A 10 42.53 -2.72 56.48
N ILE A 11 42.31 -4.04 56.46
CA ILE A 11 42.63 -4.88 55.28
C ILE A 11 41.41 -5.02 54.35
N VAL A 12 40.19 -4.86 54.87
CA VAL A 12 38.97 -4.90 54.02
C VAL A 12 38.76 -3.60 53.25
N LEU A 13 39.39 -2.48 53.66
CA LEU A 13 39.23 -1.19 52.99
C LEU A 13 40.19 -0.96 51.79
N LEU A 14 41.07 -1.92 51.46
CA LEU A 14 42.03 -1.79 50.35
C LEU A 14 41.91 -2.88 49.27
N ALA A 15 40.86 -3.72 49.33
CA ALA A 15 40.59 -4.75 48.33
C ALA A 15 39.26 -4.53 47.56
N GLY A 16 38.70 -3.33 47.66
CA GLY A 16 37.73 -2.85 46.68
C GLY A 16 38.47 -2.36 45.42
N ILE A 17 39.18 -3.26 44.73
CA ILE A 17 39.44 -3.02 43.32
C ILE A 17 38.04 -2.98 42.72
N VAL A 18 37.57 -1.77 42.44
CA VAL A 18 36.39 -1.54 41.62
C VAL A 18 36.71 -2.24 40.31
N ASN A 19 36.26 -3.49 40.17
CA ASN A 19 36.07 -4.11 38.87
C ASN A 19 34.94 -3.32 38.21
N ALA A 20 35.29 -2.12 37.76
CA ALA A 20 34.43 -1.29 36.95
C ALA A 20 34.08 -2.15 35.74
N ALA A 21 32.78 -2.37 35.53
CA ALA A 21 32.33 -2.99 34.29
C ALA A 21 33.03 -2.24 33.13
N PRO A 22 33.68 -2.96 32.22
CA PRO A 22 34.56 -2.36 31.22
C PRO A 22 33.80 -1.33 30.37
N PRO A 23 34.47 -0.22 29.99
CA PRO A 23 33.82 0.88 29.30
C PRO A 23 33.15 0.40 28.00
N ALA A 24 31.97 0.93 27.71
CA ALA A 24 31.25 0.63 26.48
C ALA A 24 31.49 1.73 25.43
N LEU A 25 31.50 1.34 24.17
CA LEU A 25 31.69 2.26 23.05
C LEU A 25 30.36 2.45 22.32
N HIS A 26 29.85 3.68 22.31
CA HIS A 26 28.68 4.04 21.52
C HIS A 26 29.15 4.58 20.17
N VAL A 27 28.74 3.93 19.08
CA VAL A 27 29.10 4.36 17.72
C VAL A 27 27.84 4.77 16.98
N TYR A 28 27.83 6.00 16.50
CA TYR A 28 26.76 6.60 15.73
C TYR A 28 27.13 6.51 14.26
N VAL A 29 26.33 5.82 13.48
CA VAL A 29 26.55 5.68 12.03
C VAL A 29 25.35 6.29 11.33
N ILE A 30 25.61 7.32 10.52
CA ILE A 30 24.57 7.97 9.71
C ILE A 30 24.75 7.65 8.23
N PRO A 31 23.71 7.80 7.40
CA PRO A 31 23.81 7.60 5.96
C PRO A 31 24.93 8.46 5.35
N PHE A 32 25.68 7.88 4.42
CA PHE A 32 26.83 8.54 3.82
C PHE A 32 26.38 9.61 2.83
N ASP A 33 27.05 10.74 2.79
CA ASP A 33 26.64 11.87 1.95
C ASP A 33 27.14 11.72 0.50
N ASN A 34 26.24 11.90 -0.47
CA ASN A 34 26.58 11.83 -1.89
C ASN A 34 26.94 13.23 -2.40
N ILE A 35 28.24 13.53 -2.47
CA ILE A 35 28.74 14.89 -2.74
C ILE A 35 28.24 15.44 -4.08
N LYS A 36 28.04 14.57 -5.08
CA LYS A 36 27.61 14.99 -6.43
C LYS A 36 26.10 14.90 -6.64
N ASN A 37 25.33 14.47 -5.63
CA ASN A 37 23.89 14.19 -5.75
C ASN A 37 23.53 13.33 -6.97
N ASP A 38 24.42 12.41 -7.35
CA ASP A 38 24.18 11.49 -8.46
C ASP A 38 23.07 10.49 -8.06
N VAL A 39 21.90 10.65 -8.66
CA VAL A 39 20.69 9.87 -8.36
C VAL A 39 20.91 8.38 -8.58
N ALA A 40 21.77 7.99 -9.53
CA ALA A 40 22.00 6.58 -9.88
C ALA A 40 22.71 5.79 -8.76
N ILE A 41 23.43 6.48 -7.87
CA ILE A 41 24.17 5.88 -6.76
C ILE A 41 23.65 6.33 -5.39
N GLY A 42 22.52 7.05 -5.35
CA GLY A 42 21.94 7.55 -4.10
C GLY A 42 21.67 6.44 -3.08
N TRP A 43 21.30 5.25 -3.57
CA TRP A 43 21.09 4.06 -2.75
C TRP A 43 22.34 3.59 -1.99
N LEU A 44 23.56 3.95 -2.42
CA LEU A 44 24.79 3.60 -1.71
C LEU A 44 24.96 4.34 -0.38
N SER A 45 24.24 5.46 -0.20
CA SER A 45 24.26 6.24 1.04
C SER A 45 23.86 5.40 2.26
N THR A 46 22.76 4.66 2.15
CA THR A 46 22.25 3.79 3.21
C THR A 46 23.05 2.50 3.28
N VAL A 47 23.40 1.93 2.14
CA VAL A 47 24.14 0.65 2.06
C VAL A 47 25.53 0.74 2.69
N PHE A 48 26.27 1.83 2.51
CA PHE A 48 27.57 1.98 3.17
C PHE A 48 27.45 2.13 4.69
N ALA A 49 26.39 2.79 5.18
CA ALA A 49 26.12 2.87 6.62
C ALA A 49 25.73 1.51 7.21
N GLU A 50 24.91 0.73 6.49
CA GLU A 50 24.54 -0.64 6.86
C GLU A 50 25.74 -1.59 6.88
N MET A 51 26.64 -1.49 5.89
CA MET A 51 27.88 -2.25 5.85
C MET A 51 28.73 -1.99 7.11
N VAL A 52 28.91 -0.72 7.48
CA VAL A 52 29.65 -0.36 8.69
C VAL A 52 28.95 -0.89 9.95
N ASN A 53 27.62 -0.77 10.04
CA ASN A 53 26.86 -1.30 11.17
C ASN A 53 26.99 -2.82 11.31
N SER A 54 26.90 -3.56 10.20
CA SER A 54 26.99 -5.03 10.20
C SER A 54 28.35 -5.56 10.66
N GLU A 55 29.42 -4.82 10.41
CA GLU A 55 30.78 -5.19 10.82
C GLU A 55 31.00 -4.88 12.31
N LEU A 56 30.52 -3.73 12.76
CA LEU A 56 30.68 -3.30 14.14
C LEU A 56 29.78 -4.08 15.11
N SER A 57 28.66 -4.63 14.65
CA SER A 57 27.81 -5.50 15.47
C SER A 57 28.47 -6.83 15.85
N GLN A 58 29.55 -7.22 15.18
CA GLN A 58 30.30 -8.45 15.49
C GLN A 58 31.23 -8.29 16.71
N HIS A 59 31.42 -7.07 17.21
CA HIS A 59 32.31 -6.79 18.34
C HIS A 59 31.51 -6.65 19.64
N ASP A 60 31.90 -7.44 20.63
CA ASP A 60 31.34 -7.34 21.98
C ASP A 60 31.56 -5.93 22.57
N ARG A 61 30.50 -5.35 23.16
CA ARG A 61 30.48 -4.07 23.88
C ARG A 61 30.55 -2.80 23.00
N ILE A 62 30.24 -2.92 21.71
CA ILE A 62 29.91 -1.78 20.85
C ILE A 62 28.38 -1.63 20.78
N TYR A 63 27.87 -0.44 21.13
CA TYR A 63 26.45 -0.10 20.99
C TYR A 63 26.26 0.80 19.78
N LEU A 64 25.63 0.26 18.74
CA LEU A 64 25.33 0.99 17.51
C LEU A 64 24.08 1.85 17.66
N LYS A 65 24.16 3.08 17.15
CA LYS A 65 23.07 4.06 17.16
C LYS A 65 22.95 4.70 15.78
N ASN A 66 21.71 4.89 15.35
CA ASN A 66 21.39 5.51 14.06
C ASN A 66 21.15 7.03 14.23
N LYS A 67 20.73 7.68 13.14
CA LYS A 67 20.44 9.13 13.09
C LYS A 67 19.53 9.61 14.25
N ASP A 68 18.46 8.89 14.55
CA ASP A 68 17.53 9.29 15.63
C ASP A 68 18.22 9.28 17.01
N GLY A 69 19.13 8.33 17.24
CA GLY A 69 19.93 8.28 18.46
C GLY A 69 20.96 9.41 18.55
N LEU A 70 21.44 9.92 17.41
CA LEU A 70 22.28 11.12 17.37
C LEU A 70 21.45 12.37 17.68
N GLU A 71 20.26 12.49 17.10
CA GLU A 71 19.35 13.62 17.36
C GLU A 71 18.92 13.70 18.84
N GLU A 72 18.69 12.55 19.48
CA GLU A 72 18.38 12.46 20.90
C GLU A 72 19.51 13.03 21.78
N ILE A 73 20.76 12.64 21.52
CA ILE A 73 21.93 13.15 22.25
C ILE A 73 22.21 14.62 21.94
N MET A 74 21.97 15.04 20.71
CA MET A 74 22.12 16.44 20.31
C MET A 74 21.10 17.35 21.00
N THR A 75 19.87 16.86 21.14
CA THR A 75 18.77 17.59 21.79
C THR A 75 18.96 17.61 23.31
N ASN A 76 19.46 16.53 23.89
CA ASN A 76 19.70 16.42 25.34
C ASN A 76 21.14 16.00 25.65
N ARG A 77 22.07 16.95 25.53
CA ARG A 77 23.51 16.72 25.82
C ARG A 77 23.79 16.26 27.24
N SER A 78 22.87 16.47 28.18
CA SER A 78 22.98 15.96 29.55
C SER A 78 23.02 14.43 29.61
N LEU A 79 22.52 13.74 28.58
CA LEU A 79 22.59 12.29 28.45
C LEU A 79 24.04 11.79 28.36
N LEU A 80 24.96 12.59 27.80
CA LEU A 80 26.39 12.26 27.75
C LEU A 80 27.01 12.22 29.17
N LEU A 81 26.50 13.06 30.08
CA LEU A 81 26.99 13.16 31.46
C LEU A 81 26.41 12.06 32.37
N GLN A 82 25.30 11.44 31.96
CA GLN A 82 24.69 10.32 32.66
C GLN A 82 25.34 8.98 32.32
N GLN A 83 26.20 8.94 31.29
CA GLN A 83 26.92 7.73 30.91
C GLN A 83 28.06 7.44 31.88
N ARG A 84 28.45 6.17 31.95
CA ARG A 84 29.48 5.71 32.89
C ARG A 84 30.84 6.32 32.54
N PRO A 85 31.67 6.71 33.53
CA PRO A 85 33.02 7.22 33.28
C PRO A 85 33.82 6.25 32.40
N GLY A 86 34.35 6.74 31.29
CA GLY A 86 35.12 5.95 30.30
C GLY A 86 34.32 5.48 29.08
N THR A 87 32.99 5.66 29.05
CA THR A 87 32.21 5.49 27.81
C THR A 87 32.55 6.59 26.80
N LYS A 88 32.69 6.21 25.53
CA LYS A 88 32.95 7.14 24.42
C LYS A 88 31.81 7.11 23.43
N ASN A 89 31.49 8.26 22.86
CA ASN A 89 30.44 8.44 21.85
C ASN A 89 31.10 8.92 20.57
N LEU A 90 31.23 8.01 19.60
CA LEU A 90 31.92 8.29 18.34
C LEU A 90 30.93 8.35 17.19
N LEU A 91 31.05 9.36 16.34
CA LEU A 91 30.27 9.53 15.12
C LEU A 91 31.12 9.14 13.91
N VAL A 92 30.62 8.20 13.12
CA VAL A 92 31.18 7.84 11.82
C VAL A 92 30.44 8.62 10.75
N LEU A 93 31.17 9.53 10.10
CA LEU A 93 30.69 10.26 8.93
C LEU A 93 31.33 9.69 7.68
N GLY A 94 30.52 9.52 6.65
CA GLY A 94 30.99 9.10 5.34
C GLY A 94 30.52 10.06 4.26
N LYS A 95 31.39 10.34 3.30
CA LYS A 95 31.04 11.06 2.07
C LYS A 95 31.55 10.26 0.89
N PHE A 96 30.78 10.15 -0.17
CA PHE A 96 31.20 9.44 -1.37
C PHE A 96 30.91 10.22 -2.63
N GLU A 97 31.73 9.95 -3.64
CA GLU A 97 31.55 10.47 -4.98
C GLU A 97 31.92 9.41 -6.01
N ARG A 98 31.30 9.54 -7.18
CA ARG A 98 31.61 8.73 -8.34
C ARG A 98 32.35 9.54 -9.40
N SER A 99 33.32 8.91 -10.02
CA SER A 99 34.02 9.38 -11.20
C SER A 99 34.10 8.22 -12.20
N LEU A 100 33.26 8.25 -13.23
CA LEU A 100 33.10 7.17 -14.22
C LEU A 100 32.71 5.83 -13.60
N ASP A 101 33.61 4.86 -13.53
CA ASP A 101 33.41 3.52 -12.99
C ASP A 101 33.97 3.37 -11.56
N LYS A 102 34.57 4.42 -11.00
CA LYS A 102 35.21 4.42 -9.69
C LYS A 102 34.41 5.20 -8.66
N ILE A 103 34.33 4.64 -7.46
CA ILE A 103 33.76 5.29 -6.28
C ILE A 103 34.90 5.60 -5.32
N THR A 104 34.93 6.85 -4.85
CA THR A 104 35.80 7.30 -3.76
C THR A 104 34.92 7.58 -2.54
N ILE A 105 35.22 6.94 -1.43
CA ILE A 105 34.56 7.11 -0.14
C ILE A 105 35.57 7.74 0.81
N SER A 106 35.21 8.86 1.43
CA SER A 106 35.96 9.50 2.50
C SER A 106 35.21 9.29 3.81
N ILE A 107 35.91 8.84 4.85
CA ILE A 107 35.34 8.49 6.15
C ILE A 107 36.02 9.36 7.20
N GLN A 108 35.26 9.86 8.15
CA GLN A 108 35.73 10.61 9.31
C GLN A 108 35.13 10.03 10.57
N LEU A 109 35.94 9.96 11.63
CA LEU A 109 35.55 9.54 12.96
C LEU A 109 35.63 10.77 13.87
N ILE A 110 34.52 11.13 14.51
CA ILE A 110 34.40 12.35 15.33
C ILE A 110 33.98 11.96 16.75
N ASP A 111 34.55 12.60 17.77
CA ASP A 111 34.04 12.50 19.15
C ASP A 111 32.84 13.43 19.33
N ILE A 112 31.67 12.91 19.69
CA ILE A 112 30.43 13.72 19.84
C ILE A 112 30.52 14.66 21.05
N ALA A 113 31.33 14.31 22.05
CA ALA A 113 31.47 15.13 23.25
C ALA A 113 32.27 16.42 22.98
N THR A 114 33.35 16.32 22.20
CA THR A 114 34.25 17.47 21.92
C THR A 114 34.11 18.04 20.52
N TRP A 115 33.50 17.29 19.59
CA TRP A 115 33.47 17.56 18.14
C TRP A 115 34.82 17.49 17.45
N ASP A 116 35.83 16.87 18.09
CA ASP A 116 37.15 16.70 17.49
C ASP A 116 37.16 15.55 16.48
N GLU A 117 37.82 15.77 15.34
CA GLU A 117 38.13 14.71 14.39
C GLU A 117 39.23 13.82 14.97
N LEU A 118 38.88 12.56 15.23
CA LEU A 118 39.77 11.56 15.82
C LEU A 118 40.60 10.82 14.77
N SER A 119 39.99 10.56 13.60
CA SER A 119 40.64 9.84 12.51
C SER A 119 39.92 10.08 11.18
N ASN A 120 40.64 9.93 10.08
CA ASN A 120 40.07 9.96 8.73
C ASN A 120 40.66 8.87 7.85
N GLY A 121 39.96 8.56 6.77
CA GLY A 121 40.41 7.59 5.79
C GLY A 121 39.70 7.74 4.47
N ARG A 122 40.27 7.12 3.45
CA ARG A 122 39.75 7.19 2.09
C ARG A 122 39.84 5.83 1.43
N VAL A 123 38.71 5.33 0.97
CA VAL A 123 38.57 4.06 0.26
C VAL A 123 38.25 4.33 -1.20
N ARG A 124 38.90 3.59 -2.10
CA ARG A 124 38.63 3.63 -3.54
C ARG A 124 38.35 2.23 -4.07
N GLY A 125 37.32 2.12 -4.89
CA GLY A 125 36.97 0.88 -5.58
C GLY A 125 36.15 1.12 -6.83
N TYR A 126 35.85 0.03 -7.53
CA TYR A 126 35.06 0.05 -8.75
C TYR A 126 33.58 -0.17 -8.42
N TYR A 127 32.69 0.58 -9.05
CA TYR A 127 31.24 0.46 -8.87
C TYR A 127 30.74 -0.97 -9.13
N ASN A 128 31.34 -1.65 -10.12
CA ASN A 128 30.95 -3.03 -10.47
C ASN A 128 31.45 -4.08 -9.47
N ASN A 129 32.22 -3.71 -8.45
CA ASN A 129 32.75 -4.61 -7.43
C ASN A 129 32.55 -4.04 -6.03
N ILE A 130 31.28 -3.95 -5.62
CA ILE A 130 30.86 -3.42 -4.32
C ILE A 130 31.37 -4.30 -3.18
N THR A 131 31.50 -5.62 -3.37
CA THR A 131 32.05 -6.54 -2.37
C THR A 131 33.49 -6.19 -2.00
N ALA A 132 34.31 -5.80 -2.98
CA ALA A 132 35.67 -5.33 -2.72
C ALA A 132 35.71 -3.95 -2.03
N ILE A 133 34.71 -3.10 -2.28
CA ILE A 133 34.54 -1.83 -1.56
C ILE A 133 34.18 -2.11 -0.10
N ASN A 134 33.23 -3.02 0.15
CA ASN A 134 32.81 -3.41 1.50
C ASN A 134 34.01 -3.85 2.33
N ARG A 135 34.78 -4.85 1.86
CA ARG A 135 35.96 -5.34 2.58
C ARG A 135 36.94 -4.23 2.95
N LYS A 136 37.25 -3.32 2.02
CA LYS A 136 38.16 -2.19 2.27
C LYS A 136 37.56 -1.16 3.24
N LEU A 137 36.24 -0.95 3.17
CA LEU A 137 35.51 -0.06 4.07
C LEU A 137 35.55 -0.60 5.50
N SER A 138 35.23 -1.89 5.68
CA SER A 138 35.28 -2.60 6.97
C SER A 138 36.68 -2.57 7.57
N GLU A 139 37.71 -2.91 6.78
CA GLU A 139 39.12 -2.86 7.20
C GLU A 139 39.52 -1.44 7.66
N SER A 140 39.09 -0.41 6.91
CA SER A 140 39.37 0.98 7.23
C SER A 140 38.69 1.42 8.52
N VAL A 141 37.41 1.11 8.72
CA VAL A 141 36.65 1.50 9.92
C VAL A 141 37.14 0.73 11.16
N ASN A 142 37.41 -0.56 11.04
CA ASN A 142 37.98 -1.36 12.13
C ASN A 142 39.34 -0.81 12.58
N THR A 143 40.19 -0.39 11.64
CA THR A 143 41.48 0.24 11.96
C THR A 143 41.31 1.57 12.68
N MET A 144 40.32 2.38 12.31
CA MET A 144 40.02 3.67 12.96
C MET A 144 39.49 3.50 14.39
N LEU A 145 38.72 2.45 14.64
CA LEU A 145 38.10 2.19 15.93
C LEU A 145 38.99 1.39 16.89
N LEU A 146 39.98 0.65 16.38
CA LEU A 146 40.92 -0.18 17.15
C LEU A 146 41.51 0.51 18.40
N PRO A 147 41.94 1.79 18.35
CA PRO A 147 42.49 2.49 19.53
C PRO A 147 41.45 2.81 20.61
N TYR A 148 40.16 2.78 20.27
CA TYR A 148 39.04 3.16 21.13
C TYR A 148 38.21 1.96 21.59
N LEU A 149 38.52 0.76 21.10
CA LEU A 149 37.92 -0.47 21.59
C LEU A 149 38.30 -0.71 23.05
N PRO A 150 37.36 -1.12 23.91
CA PRO A 150 37.65 -1.40 25.30
C PRO A 150 38.64 -2.58 25.41
N LYS A 151 39.77 -2.36 26.08
CA LYS A 151 40.75 -3.42 26.35
C LYS A 151 40.08 -4.48 27.23
N VAL A 152 40.10 -5.73 26.77
CA VAL A 152 39.65 -6.86 27.56
C VAL A 152 40.75 -7.17 28.57
N ASP A 153 40.65 -6.61 29.78
CA ASP A 153 41.53 -7.00 30.88
C ASP A 153 41.23 -8.46 31.25
N LYS A 154 42.18 -9.35 30.98
CA LYS A 154 42.13 -10.74 31.44
C LYS A 154 42.34 -10.74 32.95
N GLY A 155 41.24 -10.78 33.71
CA GLY A 155 41.29 -10.98 35.15
C GLY A 155 41.95 -12.33 35.51
N PRO A 156 42.43 -12.51 36.75
CA PRO A 156 43.10 -13.74 37.21
C PRO A 156 42.15 -14.94 37.35
N TYR A 157 40.87 -14.79 36.98
CA TYR A 157 39.86 -15.83 36.99
C TYR A 157 39.31 -16.01 35.57
N PRO A 158 39.20 -17.26 35.08
CA PRO A 158 38.64 -17.52 33.76
C PRO A 158 37.17 -17.10 33.73
N THR A 159 36.79 -16.28 32.76
CA THR A 159 35.38 -16.00 32.46
C THR A 159 34.69 -17.27 31.97
N LEU A 160 33.43 -17.48 32.36
CA LEU A 160 32.59 -18.68 32.13
C LEU A 160 32.40 -19.09 30.65
N THR A 161 32.99 -18.38 29.70
CA THR A 161 32.99 -18.71 28.27
C THR A 161 34.26 -19.44 27.81
N GLU A 162 35.27 -19.63 28.66
CA GLU A 162 36.45 -20.44 28.36
C GLU A 162 36.38 -21.79 29.09
N GLY A 163 35.58 -22.74 28.56
CA GLY A 163 35.49 -24.07 29.12
C GLY A 163 34.84 -25.09 28.19
N LYS A 164 35.64 -26.03 27.69
CA LYS A 164 35.17 -27.23 26.96
C LYS A 164 34.08 -27.95 27.75
N ARG A 165 32.97 -28.25 27.07
CA ARG A 165 31.81 -29.04 27.52
C ARG A 165 32.23 -30.38 28.15
N MET A 166 31.72 -30.70 29.35
CA MET A 166 31.54 -32.04 29.93
C MET A 166 30.52 -31.92 31.08
N ARG A 167 29.63 -32.85 31.42
CA ARG A 167 29.18 -34.19 30.98
C ARG A 167 27.84 -34.42 31.75
N ILE A 168 26.95 -35.25 31.20
CA ILE A 168 25.57 -35.52 31.64
C ILE A 168 25.50 -36.29 32.98
N PRO A 169 24.51 -36.00 33.89
CA PRO A 169 24.06 -36.93 34.94
C PRO A 169 22.62 -37.45 34.71
N PRO A 170 22.18 -38.50 35.45
CA PRO A 170 21.38 -39.58 34.87
C PRO A 170 19.85 -39.46 34.99
N SER A 171 19.21 -40.36 34.24
CA SER A 171 17.79 -40.60 33.93
C SER A 171 16.77 -40.43 35.08
N TYR A 172 15.95 -39.39 34.94
CA TYR A 172 14.52 -39.34 35.32
C TYR A 172 13.70 -38.71 34.17
N GLY A 173 14.21 -38.86 32.94
CA GLY A 173 13.87 -38.01 31.79
C GLY A 173 12.46 -38.23 31.23
N GLU A 174 11.97 -39.46 31.12
CA GLU A 174 10.83 -39.69 30.23
C GLU A 174 9.48 -39.16 30.73
N LYS A 175 9.26 -39.04 32.06
CA LYS A 175 8.01 -38.47 32.59
C LYS A 175 8.04 -36.96 32.82
N ALA A 176 9.24 -36.36 32.89
CA ALA A 176 9.40 -34.91 32.91
C ALA A 176 9.46 -34.33 31.49
N ILE A 177 9.91 -35.10 30.49
CA ILE A 177 9.98 -34.65 29.09
C ILE A 177 8.58 -34.44 28.50
N ASP A 178 7.59 -35.30 28.74
CA ASP A 178 6.23 -35.07 28.20
C ASP A 178 5.52 -33.87 28.86
N VAL A 179 5.74 -33.66 30.17
CA VAL A 179 5.15 -32.52 30.89
C VAL A 179 5.92 -31.23 30.55
N SER A 180 7.25 -31.28 30.40
CA SER A 180 8.07 -30.13 29.99
C SER A 180 7.79 -29.77 28.53
N THR A 181 7.71 -30.71 27.59
CA THR A 181 7.41 -30.39 26.19
C THR A 181 6.02 -29.80 26.00
N ALA A 182 5.01 -30.27 26.75
CA ALA A 182 3.68 -29.68 26.73
C ALA A 182 3.65 -28.28 27.38
N ILE A 183 4.39 -28.07 28.48
CA ILE A 183 4.50 -26.76 29.15
C ILE A 183 5.36 -25.78 28.34
N ASP A 184 6.45 -26.24 27.72
CA ASP A 184 7.34 -25.45 26.85
C ASP A 184 6.60 -25.05 25.58
N ALA A 185 5.82 -25.96 24.97
CA ALA A 185 4.96 -25.62 23.84
C ALA A 185 3.88 -24.61 24.25
N ALA A 186 3.29 -24.75 25.44
CA ALA A 186 2.32 -23.80 25.96
C ALA A 186 2.96 -22.44 26.30
N PHE A 187 4.19 -22.41 26.82
CA PHE A 187 4.96 -21.19 27.08
C PHE A 187 5.35 -20.49 25.79
N ILE A 188 5.80 -21.22 24.76
CA ILE A 188 6.12 -20.67 23.44
C ILE A 188 4.86 -20.11 22.77
N ASP A 189 3.71 -20.78 22.90
CA ASP A 189 2.44 -20.29 22.38
C ASP A 189 1.92 -19.06 23.16
N LEU A 190 2.07 -19.04 24.49
CA LEU A 190 1.73 -17.88 25.32
C LEU A 190 2.65 -16.69 25.05
N GLU A 191 3.95 -16.92 24.92
CA GLU A 191 4.95 -15.90 24.60
C GLU A 191 4.70 -15.35 23.19
N LYS A 192 4.36 -16.20 22.23
CA LYS A 192 3.96 -15.78 20.87
C LYS A 192 2.66 -14.97 20.88
N LYS A 193 1.67 -15.35 21.69
CA LYS A 193 0.41 -14.61 21.85
C LYS A 193 0.60 -13.30 22.61
N LEU A 194 1.48 -13.26 23.62
CA LEU A 194 1.83 -12.06 24.36
C LEU A 194 2.66 -11.10 23.51
N ASP A 195 3.64 -11.60 22.75
CA ASP A 195 4.44 -10.84 21.77
C ASP A 195 3.57 -10.19 20.68
N LEU A 196 2.52 -10.88 20.23
CA LEU A 196 1.50 -10.34 19.32
C LEU A 196 0.65 -9.25 20.01
N ASN A 197 0.28 -9.43 21.28
CA ASN A 197 -0.57 -8.51 22.04
C ASN A 197 0.17 -7.25 22.53
N ILE A 198 1.48 -7.33 22.72
CA ILE A 198 2.37 -6.20 23.07
C ILE A 198 3.04 -5.57 21.85
N GLY A 199 2.82 -6.11 20.64
CA GLY A 199 3.35 -5.58 19.38
C GLY A 199 4.83 -5.83 19.12
N ALA A 200 5.49 -6.74 19.87
CA ALA A 200 6.90 -7.07 19.72
C ALA A 200 7.18 -8.04 18.54
N ARG A 201 6.17 -8.80 18.10
CA ARG A 201 6.18 -9.58 16.85
C ARG A 201 4.98 -9.18 16.00
N GLY A 202 5.24 -8.85 14.73
CA GLY A 202 4.17 -8.74 13.72
C GLY A 202 3.54 -10.10 13.44
N GLU A 203 2.31 -10.11 12.93
CA GLU A 203 1.68 -11.34 12.42
C GLU A 203 2.62 -12.04 11.42
N ILE A 204 2.78 -13.36 11.56
CA ILE A 204 3.56 -14.14 10.60
C ILE A 204 2.81 -14.06 9.27
N ASP A 205 3.35 -13.28 8.33
CA ASP A 205 2.81 -13.21 6.98
C ASP A 205 2.90 -14.61 6.36
N PRO A 206 1.77 -15.24 6.00
CA PRO A 206 1.78 -16.53 5.34
C PRO A 206 2.51 -16.51 3.97
N LYS A 207 2.96 -15.35 3.48
CA LYS A 207 3.70 -15.14 2.23
C LYS A 207 5.15 -14.63 2.42
N GLY A 208 5.61 -14.43 3.67
CA GLY A 208 6.97 -13.96 3.95
C GLY A 208 8.07 -14.98 3.66
N LEU A 209 9.33 -14.52 3.60
CA LEU A 209 10.53 -15.37 3.42
C LEU A 209 10.58 -16.47 4.50
N ARG A 210 10.72 -17.72 4.09
CA ARG A 210 10.80 -18.88 4.98
C ARG A 210 12.03 -19.69 4.72
N GLU A 211 12.57 -20.29 5.77
CA GLU A 211 13.62 -21.30 5.66
C GLU A 211 12.98 -22.68 5.77
N GLU A 212 12.96 -23.41 4.65
CA GLU A 212 12.45 -24.78 4.56
C GLU A 212 13.64 -25.70 4.21
N ASN A 213 14.03 -26.57 5.15
CA ASN A 213 15.12 -27.54 4.97
C ASN A 213 16.48 -26.95 4.51
N GLY A 214 16.82 -25.74 4.98
CA GLY A 214 18.05 -25.04 4.59
C GLY A 214 17.98 -24.32 3.25
N GLU A 215 16.79 -24.25 2.64
CA GLU A 215 16.50 -23.38 1.50
C GLU A 215 15.65 -22.19 1.96
N TRP A 216 16.05 -20.98 1.55
CA TRP A 216 15.25 -19.77 1.77
C TRP A 216 14.22 -19.64 0.64
N VAL A 217 13.01 -20.08 0.92
CA VAL A 217 11.87 -20.05 0.01
C VAL A 217 11.12 -18.73 0.21
N LEU A 218 11.09 -17.91 -0.83
CA LEU A 218 10.23 -16.73 -0.94
C LEU A 218 9.18 -17.01 -2.01
N ASP A 219 7.92 -17.15 -1.62
CA ASP A 219 6.84 -17.34 -2.58
C ASP A 219 6.54 -16.01 -3.29
N ILE A 220 7.05 -15.87 -4.51
CA ILE A 220 6.82 -14.72 -5.40
C ILE A 220 5.61 -14.94 -6.33
N SER A 221 4.89 -16.06 -6.19
CA SER A 221 3.78 -16.39 -7.07
C SER A 221 2.48 -15.67 -6.61
N LYS A 222 2.17 -14.58 -7.32
CA LYS A 222 1.05 -13.61 -7.18
C LYS A 222 1.26 -12.47 -6.18
N ASP A 223 1.55 -11.30 -6.77
CA ASP A 223 1.30 -9.93 -6.30
C ASP A 223 1.66 -9.66 -4.83
N SER A 224 2.91 -9.30 -4.61
CA SER A 224 3.48 -8.81 -3.34
C SER A 224 3.14 -7.35 -3.01
N TYR A 225 2.02 -6.84 -3.53
CA TYR A 225 1.37 -5.67 -2.94
C TYR A 225 0.36 -6.21 -1.94
N ASN A 226 0.45 -5.80 -0.67
CA ASN A 226 -0.78 -5.74 0.14
C ASN A 226 -1.71 -4.80 -0.64
N ASP A 227 -2.61 -5.38 -1.43
CA ASP A 227 -3.52 -4.66 -2.33
C ASP A 227 -4.39 -3.67 -1.54
N ASP A 228 -4.56 -3.95 -0.25
CA ASP A 228 -5.35 -3.18 0.69
C ASP A 228 -4.49 -2.62 1.82
N ARG A 229 -4.39 -1.29 1.89
CA ARG A 229 -3.84 -0.57 3.05
C ARG A 229 -4.95 -0.36 4.08
N PRO A 230 -4.79 -0.78 5.35
CA PRO A 230 -5.81 -0.60 6.39
C PRO A 230 -6.21 0.87 6.59
N GLU A 231 -5.26 1.79 6.48
CA GLU A 231 -5.50 3.24 6.56
C GLU A 231 -6.47 3.78 5.49
N ASN A 232 -6.55 3.12 4.33
CA ASN A 232 -7.38 3.54 3.21
C ASN A 232 -8.79 2.93 3.25
N GLN A 233 -9.11 2.07 4.22
CA GLN A 233 -10.35 1.29 4.23
C GLN A 233 -11.60 2.18 4.32
N ILE A 234 -11.54 3.27 5.09
CA ILE A 234 -12.65 4.23 5.22
C ILE A 234 -12.90 4.95 3.88
N ASN A 235 -11.84 5.48 3.25
CA ASN A 235 -11.94 6.14 1.95
C ASN A 235 -12.41 5.18 0.86
N THR A 236 -11.96 3.92 0.92
CA THR A 236 -12.36 2.85 0.00
C THR A 236 -13.85 2.58 0.10
N HIS A 237 -14.39 2.46 1.31
CA HIS A 237 -15.83 2.25 1.49
C HIS A 237 -16.65 3.40 0.91
N MET A 238 -16.27 4.65 1.19
CA MET A 238 -16.95 5.83 0.63
C MET A 238 -16.89 5.84 -0.91
N MET A 239 -15.73 5.56 -1.49
CA MET A 239 -15.56 5.46 -2.94
C MET A 239 -16.45 4.37 -3.52
N VAL A 240 -16.44 3.18 -2.93
CA VAL A 240 -17.25 2.04 -3.36
C VAL A 240 -18.74 2.39 -3.36
N ASP A 241 -19.23 3.05 -2.31
CA ASP A 241 -20.64 3.45 -2.21
C ASP A 241 -21.02 4.47 -3.29
N VAL A 242 -20.19 5.50 -3.47
CA VAL A 242 -20.43 6.53 -4.49
C VAL A 242 -20.41 5.93 -5.89
N LEU A 243 -19.36 5.17 -6.23
CA LEU A 243 -19.25 4.51 -7.53
C LEU A 243 -20.42 3.54 -7.76
N SER A 244 -20.83 2.78 -6.75
CA SER A 244 -21.98 1.88 -6.85
C SER A 244 -23.28 2.65 -7.13
N ASN A 245 -23.53 3.75 -6.44
CA ASN A 245 -24.70 4.59 -6.69
C ASN A 245 -24.71 5.17 -8.11
N LEU A 246 -23.54 5.56 -8.63
CA LEU A 246 -23.39 6.02 -10.01
C LEU A 246 -23.72 4.92 -11.02
N MET A 247 -23.25 3.70 -10.79
CA MET A 247 -23.47 2.57 -11.70
C MET A 247 -24.94 2.14 -11.76
N HIS A 248 -25.71 2.28 -10.68
CA HIS A 248 -27.10 1.78 -10.64
C HIS A 248 -28.14 2.73 -11.26
N ASN A 249 -28.05 4.05 -11.03
CA ASN A 249 -29.10 4.97 -11.48
C ASN A 249 -28.58 6.40 -11.76
N PRO A 250 -27.76 6.58 -12.83
CA PRO A 250 -27.10 7.84 -13.09
C PRO A 250 -27.96 8.91 -13.77
N TYR A 251 -29.00 8.48 -14.49
CA TYR A 251 -29.75 9.36 -15.39
C TYR A 251 -31.04 9.90 -14.78
N ARG A 252 -31.34 11.15 -15.10
CA ARG A 252 -32.64 11.78 -14.94
C ARG A 252 -33.28 11.93 -16.32
N VAL A 253 -34.50 11.45 -16.43
CA VAL A 253 -35.29 11.46 -17.67
C VAL A 253 -36.38 12.52 -17.55
N LYS A 254 -36.52 13.36 -18.59
CA LYS A 254 -37.70 14.18 -18.81
C LYS A 254 -38.36 13.71 -20.09
N MET A 255 -39.59 13.24 -19.99
CA MET A 255 -40.37 12.73 -21.12
C MET A 255 -41.56 13.66 -21.36
N GLU A 256 -41.75 14.07 -22.60
CA GLU A 256 -42.93 14.83 -23.02
C GLU A 256 -44.05 13.87 -23.45
N ARG A 257 -45.30 14.38 -23.45
CA ARG A 257 -46.42 13.58 -23.94
C ARG A 257 -46.23 13.27 -25.42
N PRO A 258 -46.39 12.00 -25.86
CA PRO A 258 -46.29 11.65 -27.26
C PRO A 258 -47.30 12.42 -28.10
N GLN A 259 -46.86 12.88 -29.27
CA GLN A 259 -47.72 13.53 -30.25
C GLN A 259 -48.14 12.50 -31.30
N PHE A 260 -49.44 12.46 -31.59
CA PHE A 260 -50.03 11.57 -32.58
C PHE A 260 -50.45 12.43 -33.77
N ASN A 261 -49.65 12.41 -34.82
CA ASN A 261 -49.89 13.17 -36.04
C ASN A 261 -50.41 12.22 -37.12
N TYR A 262 -51.51 12.58 -37.78
CA TYR A 262 -51.96 11.82 -38.94
C TYR A 262 -50.90 11.91 -40.05
N ASP A 263 -50.55 10.77 -40.65
CA ASP A 263 -49.68 10.77 -41.82
C ASP A 263 -50.42 11.47 -42.98
N PRO A 264 -49.85 12.55 -43.57
CA PRO A 264 -50.46 13.28 -44.68
C PRO A 264 -50.77 12.39 -45.90
N GLU A 265 -49.96 11.36 -46.11
CA GLU A 265 -50.05 10.44 -47.26
C GLU A 265 -50.92 9.21 -46.96
N ASN A 266 -51.06 8.81 -45.69
CA ASN A 266 -51.84 7.63 -45.29
C ASN A 266 -52.67 7.85 -44.02
N ARG A 267 -53.94 8.21 -44.18
CA ARG A 267 -54.88 8.44 -43.06
C ARG A 267 -55.15 7.24 -42.14
N LYS A 268 -54.67 6.05 -42.48
CA LYS A 268 -54.79 4.83 -41.64
C LYS A 268 -53.64 4.68 -40.65
N GLU A 269 -52.60 5.50 -40.77
CA GLU A 269 -51.44 5.48 -39.88
C GLU A 269 -51.29 6.79 -39.11
N PHE A 270 -50.92 6.68 -37.84
CA PHE A 270 -50.38 7.78 -37.06
C PHE A 270 -48.86 7.74 -37.10
N GLN A 271 -48.25 8.89 -37.33
CA GLN A 271 -46.87 9.16 -36.98
C GLN A 271 -46.82 9.57 -35.51
N ILE A 272 -46.21 8.74 -34.69
CA ILE A 272 -46.01 8.98 -33.27
C ILE A 272 -44.65 9.64 -33.08
N VAL A 273 -44.63 10.80 -32.42
CA VAL A 273 -43.41 11.53 -32.08
C VAL A 273 -43.28 11.60 -30.56
N MET A 274 -42.20 11.04 -30.02
CA MET A 274 -41.89 11.08 -28.59
C MET A 274 -40.57 11.78 -28.35
N SER A 275 -40.61 12.80 -27.51
CA SER A 275 -39.41 13.56 -27.09
C SER A 275 -39.00 13.13 -25.69
N VAL A 276 -37.76 12.67 -25.55
CA VAL A 276 -37.16 12.29 -24.28
C VAL A 276 -35.82 13.02 -24.13
N ASN A 277 -35.63 13.74 -23.03
CA ASN A 277 -34.35 14.35 -22.70
C ASN A 277 -33.68 13.56 -21.58
N TYR A 278 -32.47 13.06 -21.85
CA TYR A 278 -31.62 12.35 -20.90
C TYR A 278 -30.54 13.28 -20.34
N THR A 279 -30.44 13.33 -19.02
CA THR A 279 -29.48 14.20 -18.32
C THR A 279 -28.86 13.44 -17.15
N LEU A 280 -27.63 13.74 -16.76
CA LEU A 280 -27.09 13.24 -15.48
C LEU A 280 -27.83 13.87 -14.30
N LYS A 281 -28.03 13.11 -13.22
CA LYS A 281 -28.60 13.69 -12.01
C LYS A 281 -27.61 14.66 -11.36
N GLY A 282 -28.09 15.82 -10.93
CA GLY A 282 -27.23 16.84 -10.32
C GLY A 282 -26.66 16.45 -8.95
N ASN A 283 -27.35 15.60 -8.19
CA ASN A 283 -26.85 15.10 -6.91
C ASN A 283 -25.60 14.23 -7.09
N ILE A 284 -25.53 13.45 -8.16
CA ILE A 284 -24.38 12.61 -8.51
C ILE A 284 -23.09 13.41 -8.68
N ILE A 285 -23.17 14.55 -9.37
CA ILE A 285 -22.02 15.43 -9.59
C ILE A 285 -21.59 16.07 -8.26
N LYS A 286 -22.57 16.50 -7.45
CA LYS A 286 -22.32 17.07 -6.13
C LYS A 286 -21.68 16.05 -5.20
N ASP A 287 -22.21 14.83 -5.14
CA ASP A 287 -21.72 13.75 -4.29
C ASP A 287 -20.27 13.37 -4.68
N MET A 288 -19.93 13.37 -5.96
CA MET A 288 -18.53 13.17 -6.41
C MET A 288 -17.59 14.32 -6.00
N LEU A 289 -18.07 15.57 -6.03
CA LEU A 289 -17.28 16.74 -5.65
C LEU A 289 -17.11 16.90 -4.14
N THR A 290 -18.09 16.46 -3.35
CA THR A 290 -18.11 16.70 -1.90
C THR A 290 -17.69 15.51 -1.06
N SER A 291 -17.89 14.28 -1.54
CA SER A 291 -17.86 13.09 -0.68
C SER A 291 -16.56 12.28 -0.78
N LEU A 292 -15.69 12.54 -1.76
CA LEU A 292 -14.46 11.77 -1.97
C LEU A 292 -13.21 12.65 -1.99
N PRO A 293 -12.14 12.29 -1.26
CA PRO A 293 -10.83 12.92 -1.44
C PRO A 293 -10.23 12.51 -2.79
N TYR A 294 -10.63 13.17 -3.88
CA TYR A 294 -10.07 12.87 -5.20
C TYR A 294 -8.56 13.14 -5.23
N SER A 295 -7.84 12.34 -6.01
CA SER A 295 -6.39 12.50 -6.21
C SER A 295 -6.10 13.58 -7.25
N GLY A 296 -7.05 13.81 -8.15
CA GLY A 296 -7.04 14.89 -9.12
C GLY A 296 -8.41 15.08 -9.77
N LEU A 297 -8.62 16.28 -10.32
CA LEU A 297 -9.81 16.65 -11.07
C LEU A 297 -9.35 17.34 -12.36
N LYS A 298 -9.85 16.89 -13.51
CA LYS A 298 -9.67 17.56 -14.79
C LYS A 298 -11.04 17.94 -15.34
N GLN A 299 -11.22 19.21 -15.67
CA GLN A 299 -12.44 19.70 -16.30
C GLN A 299 -12.09 20.31 -17.65
N ASP A 300 -12.79 19.86 -18.69
CA ASP A 300 -12.65 20.36 -20.06
C ASP A 300 -14.05 20.53 -20.68
N GLY A 301 -14.53 21.77 -20.69
CA GLY A 301 -15.92 22.09 -21.06
C GLY A 301 -16.94 21.36 -20.17
N ASN A 302 -17.74 20.49 -20.80
CA ASN A 302 -18.78 19.69 -20.12
C ASN A 302 -18.26 18.35 -19.59
N LEU A 303 -17.02 17.98 -19.93
CA LEU A 303 -16.38 16.74 -19.49
C LEU A 303 -15.63 16.98 -18.17
N THR A 304 -15.94 16.17 -17.17
CA THR A 304 -15.26 16.17 -15.87
C THR A 304 -14.68 14.80 -15.59
N VAL A 305 -13.37 14.72 -15.35
CA VAL A 305 -12.66 13.46 -15.07
C VAL A 305 -12.11 13.49 -13.64
N PHE A 306 -12.54 12.52 -12.84
CA PHE A 306 -12.08 12.29 -11.48
C PHE A 306 -11.02 11.21 -11.45
N TYR A 307 -9.92 11.45 -10.73
CA TYR A 307 -8.84 10.49 -10.57
C TYR A 307 -8.79 9.96 -9.12
N PHE A 308 -8.83 8.65 -8.98
CA PHE A 308 -8.63 7.92 -7.73
C PHE A 308 -7.35 7.11 -7.84
N ASN A 309 -6.39 7.34 -6.94
CA ASN A 309 -5.10 6.63 -6.94
C ASN A 309 -5.02 5.63 -5.80
N ARG A 310 -4.24 4.56 -6.00
CA ARG A 310 -3.96 3.55 -4.96
C ARG A 310 -3.30 4.09 -3.69
N ASP A 311 -2.73 5.29 -3.75
CA ASP A 311 -2.17 5.95 -2.57
C ASP A 311 -3.21 6.24 -1.49
N LYS A 312 -4.44 6.60 -1.89
CA LYS A 312 -5.52 7.05 -0.99
C LYS A 312 -6.69 6.06 -0.88
N TYR A 313 -6.73 5.07 -1.76
CA TYR A 313 -7.83 4.12 -1.89
C TYR A 313 -7.29 2.72 -2.15
N ASN A 314 -7.99 1.73 -1.64
CA ASN A 314 -7.83 0.36 -2.08
C ASN A 314 -8.81 0.11 -3.24
N PHE A 315 -8.48 -0.82 -4.14
CA PHE A 315 -9.33 -1.14 -5.30
C PHE A 315 -9.84 -2.57 -5.18
N PRO A 316 -11.02 -2.78 -4.56
CA PRO A 316 -11.61 -4.10 -4.42
C PRO A 316 -11.88 -4.73 -5.78
N LYS A 317 -11.60 -6.04 -5.89
CA LYS A 317 -11.78 -6.81 -7.12
C LYS A 317 -13.20 -6.68 -7.69
N GLU A 318 -14.21 -6.67 -6.83
CA GLU A 318 -15.61 -6.58 -7.23
C GLU A 318 -15.91 -5.34 -8.09
N ILE A 319 -15.45 -4.16 -7.68
CA ILE A 319 -15.67 -2.93 -8.46
C ILE A 319 -14.81 -2.93 -9.71
N THR A 320 -13.55 -3.34 -9.61
CA THR A 320 -12.65 -3.34 -10.76
C THR A 320 -13.13 -4.27 -11.86
N GLU A 321 -13.66 -5.46 -11.50
CA GLU A 321 -14.24 -6.41 -12.44
C GLU A 321 -15.52 -5.87 -13.07
N LYS A 322 -16.42 -5.26 -12.28
CA LYS A 322 -17.63 -4.62 -12.82
C LYS A 322 -17.30 -3.56 -13.87
N ILE A 323 -16.28 -2.74 -13.61
CA ILE A 323 -15.85 -1.70 -14.56
C ILE A 323 -15.20 -2.32 -15.80
N GLN A 324 -14.27 -3.27 -15.63
CA GLN A 324 -13.58 -3.93 -16.75
C GLN A 324 -14.55 -4.67 -17.69
N LEU A 325 -15.59 -5.28 -17.10
CA LEU A 325 -16.63 -5.98 -17.84
C LEU A 325 -17.72 -5.04 -18.38
N GLY A 326 -17.66 -3.73 -18.08
CA GLY A 326 -18.64 -2.76 -18.55
C GLY A 326 -20.03 -2.89 -17.91
N LYS A 327 -20.16 -3.55 -16.75
CA LYS A 327 -21.45 -3.86 -16.07
C LYS A 327 -22.20 -2.64 -15.49
N TYR A 328 -21.75 -1.44 -15.82
CA TYR A 328 -22.41 -0.18 -15.48
C TYR A 328 -23.13 0.44 -16.69
N ARG A 329 -22.86 -0.06 -17.90
CA ARG A 329 -23.47 0.46 -19.13
C ARG A 329 -24.91 0.02 -19.20
N THR A 330 -25.78 0.97 -19.53
CA THR A 330 -27.22 0.73 -19.60
C THR A 330 -27.79 1.26 -20.90
N THR A 331 -28.85 0.61 -21.36
CA THR A 331 -29.60 0.97 -22.56
C THR A 331 -31.03 1.34 -22.15
N PRO A 332 -31.56 2.50 -22.54
CA PRO A 332 -32.95 2.82 -22.29
C PRO A 332 -33.87 2.02 -23.22
N VAL A 333 -34.84 1.35 -22.61
CA VAL A 333 -35.92 0.63 -23.28
C VAL A 333 -37.24 1.31 -22.93
N ILE A 334 -37.95 1.75 -23.96
CA ILE A 334 -39.25 2.42 -23.86
C ILE A 334 -40.34 1.45 -24.28
N GLN A 335 -41.35 1.27 -23.44
CA GLN A 335 -42.52 0.46 -23.76
C GLN A 335 -43.77 1.33 -23.77
N LEU A 336 -44.51 1.27 -24.87
CA LEU A 336 -45.86 1.80 -24.95
C LEU A 336 -46.81 0.63 -24.68
N GLN A 337 -47.64 0.76 -23.65
CA GLN A 337 -48.44 -0.32 -23.09
C GLN A 337 -49.93 -0.03 -23.23
N ASP A 338 -50.72 -1.10 -23.35
CA ASP A 338 -52.18 -1.06 -23.32
C ASP A 338 -52.71 -0.75 -21.90
N ALA A 339 -54.03 -0.66 -21.72
CA ALA A 339 -54.66 -0.45 -20.42
C ALA A 339 -54.40 -1.58 -19.40
N ASN A 340 -54.05 -2.79 -19.88
CA ASN A 340 -53.75 -3.96 -19.06
C ASN A 340 -52.26 -4.07 -18.72
N GLY A 341 -51.41 -3.18 -19.26
CA GLY A 341 -49.96 -3.19 -19.08
C GLY A 341 -49.18 -4.07 -20.07
N ASN A 342 -49.83 -4.61 -21.10
CA ASN A 342 -49.15 -5.39 -22.13
C ASN A 342 -48.38 -4.46 -23.07
N PRO A 343 -47.14 -4.78 -23.46
CA PRO A 343 -46.37 -3.98 -24.40
C PRO A 343 -47.00 -4.08 -25.80
N LEU A 344 -47.29 -2.92 -26.40
CA LEU A 344 -47.72 -2.78 -27.80
C LEU A 344 -46.54 -2.40 -28.69
N VAL A 345 -45.65 -1.54 -28.18
CA VAL A 345 -44.45 -1.06 -28.86
C VAL A 345 -43.27 -1.11 -27.92
N ILE A 346 -42.12 -1.49 -28.46
CA ILE A 346 -40.85 -1.46 -27.77
C ILE A 346 -39.87 -0.64 -28.61
N LEU A 347 -39.40 0.46 -28.05
CA LEU A 347 -38.32 1.26 -28.60
C LEU A 347 -37.06 0.98 -27.79
N VAL A 348 -35.97 0.63 -28.47
CA VAL A 348 -34.68 0.38 -27.82
C VAL A 348 -33.65 1.32 -28.42
N ASP A 349 -32.97 2.09 -27.58
CA ASP A 349 -31.97 3.04 -28.03
C ASP A 349 -30.57 2.54 -27.70
N SER A 350 -29.98 1.78 -28.62
CA SER A 350 -28.72 1.08 -28.44
C SER A 350 -27.81 1.24 -29.66
N PRO A 351 -26.50 1.40 -29.48
CA PRO A 351 -25.54 1.36 -30.59
C PRO A 351 -25.31 -0.05 -31.16
N ASP A 352 -25.76 -1.12 -30.47
CA ASP A 352 -25.44 -2.50 -30.83
C ASP A 352 -26.19 -2.96 -32.09
N GLN A 353 -25.44 -3.27 -33.15
CA GLN A 353 -25.99 -3.75 -34.42
C GLN A 353 -26.80 -5.04 -34.28
N SER A 354 -26.48 -5.91 -33.33
CA SER A 354 -27.23 -7.15 -33.09
C SER A 354 -28.65 -6.86 -32.60
N ILE A 355 -28.82 -5.79 -31.83
CA ILE A 355 -30.11 -5.29 -31.35
C ILE A 355 -30.91 -4.69 -32.52
N HIS A 356 -30.24 -3.95 -33.41
CA HIS A 356 -30.88 -3.40 -34.62
C HIS A 356 -31.39 -4.46 -35.59
N ALA A 357 -30.81 -5.66 -35.57
CA ALA A 357 -31.23 -6.78 -36.40
C ALA A 357 -32.45 -7.56 -35.84
N LEU A 358 -32.84 -7.32 -34.58
CA LEU A 358 -33.99 -7.99 -33.97
C LEU A 358 -35.31 -7.56 -34.62
N ASN A 359 -36.26 -8.49 -34.63
CA ASN A 359 -37.63 -8.25 -35.09
C ASN A 359 -38.61 -9.02 -34.20
N SER A 360 -39.87 -8.57 -34.17
CA SER A 360 -40.94 -9.25 -33.45
C SER A 360 -42.20 -9.33 -34.29
N ASN A 361 -42.93 -10.44 -34.14
CA ASN A 361 -44.26 -10.62 -34.70
C ASN A 361 -45.36 -10.28 -33.68
N ARG A 362 -44.99 -10.09 -32.40
CA ARG A 362 -45.92 -9.85 -31.28
C ARG A 362 -46.16 -8.36 -31.07
N VAL A 363 -45.07 -7.60 -31.03
CA VAL A 363 -45.07 -6.16 -30.72
C VAL A 363 -44.35 -5.38 -31.80
N ILE A 364 -44.64 -4.09 -31.92
CA ILE A 364 -43.90 -3.23 -32.84
C ILE A 364 -42.54 -2.93 -32.21
N TYR A 365 -41.48 -3.46 -32.81
CA TYR A 365 -40.11 -3.23 -32.36
C TYR A 365 -39.43 -2.17 -33.23
N LYS A 366 -38.81 -1.16 -32.59
CA LYS A 366 -38.03 -0.13 -33.29
C LYS A 366 -36.71 0.16 -32.54
N PRO A 367 -35.56 -0.20 -33.13
CA PRO A 367 -34.27 0.18 -32.61
C PRO A 367 -33.90 1.62 -33.05
N PHE A 368 -33.18 2.34 -32.19
CA PHE A 368 -32.68 3.70 -32.41
C PHE A 368 -31.24 3.81 -31.89
N HIS A 369 -30.59 4.94 -32.20
CA HIS A 369 -29.27 5.29 -31.68
C HIS A 369 -29.15 6.81 -31.48
N TYR A 370 -29.87 7.33 -30.48
CA TYR A 370 -29.76 8.72 -30.01
C TYR A 370 -29.10 8.79 -28.63
N PHE A 371 -29.26 7.77 -27.80
CA PHE A 371 -28.72 7.72 -26.45
C PHE A 371 -27.24 7.32 -26.46
N SER A 372 -26.46 7.95 -25.59
CA SER A 372 -25.07 7.60 -25.30
C SER A 372 -24.85 7.69 -23.80
N ASN A 373 -24.00 6.80 -23.27
CA ASN A 373 -23.68 6.82 -21.85
C ASN A 373 -22.89 8.09 -21.50
N LEU A 374 -23.36 8.85 -20.51
CA LEU A 374 -22.71 10.08 -20.04
C LEU A 374 -21.68 9.83 -18.92
N ILE A 375 -21.49 8.57 -18.55
CA ILE A 375 -20.51 8.14 -17.55
C ILE A 375 -19.65 7.04 -18.16
N ASP A 376 -18.34 7.20 -18.03
CA ASP A 376 -17.37 6.17 -18.36
C ASP A 376 -16.43 5.92 -17.18
N PHE A 377 -16.14 4.65 -16.94
CA PHE A 377 -15.24 4.21 -15.88
C PHE A 377 -14.05 3.50 -16.51
N THR A 378 -12.85 3.90 -16.13
CA THR A 378 -11.62 3.22 -16.55
C THR A 378 -10.81 2.79 -15.33
N VAL A 379 -10.35 1.54 -15.35
CA VAL A 379 -9.51 0.96 -14.30
C VAL A 379 -8.14 0.66 -14.89
N GLY A 380 -7.12 1.27 -14.32
CA GLY A 380 -5.72 0.90 -14.51
C GLY A 380 -5.15 0.25 -13.24
N GLY A 381 -3.96 -0.33 -13.34
CA GLY A 381 -3.31 -0.99 -12.19
C GLY A 381 -2.98 -0.05 -11.01
N TRP A 382 -2.96 1.27 -11.23
CA TRP A 382 -2.63 2.27 -10.20
C TRP A 382 -3.72 3.31 -9.96
N SER A 383 -4.72 3.41 -10.84
CA SER A 383 -5.75 4.44 -10.76
C SER A 383 -7.09 4.00 -11.33
N ILE A 384 -8.18 4.48 -10.75
CA ILE A 384 -9.51 4.46 -11.35
C ILE A 384 -9.84 5.89 -11.81
N GLN A 385 -10.35 6.02 -13.03
CA GLN A 385 -10.83 7.30 -13.55
C GLN A 385 -12.32 7.21 -13.83
N VAL A 386 -13.03 8.28 -13.47
CA VAL A 386 -14.47 8.42 -13.72
C VAL A 386 -14.66 9.66 -14.56
N ALA A 387 -15.10 9.47 -15.79
CA ALA A 387 -15.44 10.55 -16.71
C ALA A 387 -16.95 10.77 -16.68
N LEU A 388 -17.37 12.02 -16.47
CA LEU A 388 -18.76 12.47 -16.47
C LEU A 388 -18.93 13.55 -17.53
N GLU A 389 -19.93 13.39 -18.38
CA GLU A 389 -20.30 14.40 -19.36
C GLU A 389 -21.62 15.07 -18.99
N THR A 390 -21.54 16.38 -18.71
CA THR A 390 -22.68 17.19 -18.25
C THR A 390 -23.41 17.83 -19.42
N VAL A 391 -24.07 17.00 -20.23
CA VAL A 391 -24.87 17.42 -21.38
C VAL A 391 -26.30 16.90 -21.28
N ASP A 392 -27.18 17.57 -22.01
CA ASP A 392 -28.55 17.14 -22.25
C ASP A 392 -28.59 16.41 -23.60
N ILE A 393 -29.11 15.18 -23.62
CA ILE A 393 -29.32 14.40 -24.86
C ILE A 393 -30.80 14.47 -25.23
N PRO A 394 -31.21 15.34 -26.17
CA PRO A 394 -32.57 15.37 -26.69
C PRO A 394 -32.77 14.26 -27.73
N ALA A 395 -33.52 13.21 -27.37
CA ALA A 395 -33.91 12.14 -28.29
C ALA A 395 -35.34 12.35 -28.81
N SER A 396 -35.51 12.26 -30.13
CA SER A 396 -36.82 12.33 -30.79
C SER A 396 -37.10 11.02 -31.51
N TYR A 397 -37.90 10.17 -30.87
CA TYR A 397 -38.31 8.89 -31.44
C TYR A 397 -39.51 9.09 -32.36
N ARG A 398 -39.39 8.64 -33.60
CA ARG A 398 -40.42 8.77 -34.63
C ARG A 398 -40.68 7.41 -35.26
N PHE A 399 -41.94 7.00 -35.27
CA PHE A 399 -42.37 5.76 -35.91
C PHE A 399 -43.84 5.82 -36.29
N ASN A 400 -44.22 5.00 -37.27
CA ASN A 400 -45.60 4.91 -37.74
C ASN A 400 -46.31 3.69 -37.13
N MET A 401 -47.62 3.82 -36.91
CA MET A 401 -48.49 2.75 -36.40
C MET A 401 -49.92 2.90 -36.92
N ASP A 402 -50.62 1.78 -37.13
CA ASP A 402 -52.06 1.77 -37.40
C ASP A 402 -52.87 2.51 -36.32
N VAL A 403 -53.85 3.30 -36.75
CA VAL A 403 -54.70 4.13 -35.89
C VAL A 403 -55.38 3.34 -34.78
N ASN A 404 -55.82 2.09 -35.02
CA ASN A 404 -56.52 1.31 -34.01
C ASN A 404 -55.57 0.91 -32.87
N ARG A 405 -54.37 0.43 -33.21
CA ARG A 405 -53.36 0.04 -32.21
C ARG A 405 -52.81 1.24 -31.43
N ALA A 406 -52.77 2.42 -32.05
CA ALA A 406 -52.31 3.63 -31.41
C ALA A 406 -53.29 4.12 -30.34
N ASN A 407 -54.59 3.95 -30.57
CA ASN A 407 -55.63 4.31 -29.60
C ASN A 407 -55.63 3.42 -28.35
N ASP A 408 -55.07 2.21 -28.44
CA ASP A 408 -54.99 1.29 -27.30
C ASP A 408 -53.87 1.67 -26.31
N ILE A 409 -52.98 2.61 -26.68
CA ILE A 409 -51.86 3.04 -25.84
C ILE A 409 -52.39 3.86 -24.65
N SER A 410 -52.22 3.31 -23.45
CA SER A 410 -52.64 3.96 -22.21
C SER A 410 -51.47 4.50 -21.38
N ARG A 411 -50.28 3.89 -21.52
CA ARG A 411 -49.13 4.15 -20.66
C ARG A 411 -47.82 4.08 -21.43
N VAL A 412 -46.89 4.94 -21.08
CA VAL A 412 -45.49 4.86 -21.52
C VAL A 412 -44.63 4.57 -20.31
N SER A 413 -43.76 3.57 -20.41
CA SER A 413 -42.74 3.27 -19.41
C SER A 413 -41.37 3.33 -20.04
N LEU A 414 -40.39 3.82 -19.28
CA LEU A 414 -38.98 3.83 -19.69
C LEU A 414 -38.17 3.18 -18.57
N LYS A 415 -37.35 2.20 -18.94
CA LYS A 415 -36.45 1.51 -18.01
C LYS A 415 -35.06 1.43 -18.63
N PHE A 416 -34.04 1.74 -17.83
CA PHE A 416 -32.66 1.46 -18.18
C PHE A 416 -32.35 -0.01 -17.87
N ILE A 417 -31.87 -0.74 -18.86
CA ILE A 417 -31.51 -2.15 -18.76
C ILE A 417 -29.99 -2.28 -18.91
N PRO A 418 -29.29 -3.01 -18.04
CA PRO A 418 -27.87 -3.31 -18.24
C PRO A 418 -27.63 -3.97 -19.60
N GLU A 419 -26.56 -3.59 -20.30
CA GLU A 419 -26.26 -4.14 -21.63
C GLU A 419 -26.11 -5.68 -21.61
N GLU A 420 -25.56 -6.24 -20.53
CA GLU A 420 -25.39 -7.69 -20.36
C GLU A 420 -26.73 -8.45 -20.24
N GLU A 421 -27.79 -7.78 -19.78
CA GLU A 421 -29.12 -8.37 -19.60
C GLU A 421 -30.08 -8.04 -20.75
N LEU A 422 -29.69 -7.12 -21.65
CA LEU A 422 -30.58 -6.54 -22.65
C LEU A 422 -31.17 -7.60 -23.60
N HIS A 423 -30.34 -8.51 -24.12
CA HIS A 423 -30.81 -9.58 -25.02
C HIS A 423 -31.83 -10.49 -24.35
N ALA A 424 -31.55 -10.95 -23.13
CA ALA A 424 -32.47 -11.80 -22.37
C ALA A 424 -33.76 -11.07 -22.00
N TYR A 425 -33.67 -9.76 -21.70
CA TYR A 425 -34.82 -8.92 -21.43
C TYR A 425 -35.73 -8.78 -22.66
N LEU A 426 -35.15 -8.50 -23.83
CA LEU A 426 -35.90 -8.35 -25.08
C LEU A 426 -36.48 -9.68 -25.56
N SER A 427 -35.78 -10.80 -25.40
CA SER A 427 -36.31 -12.12 -25.83
C SER A 427 -37.59 -12.53 -25.11
N ASN A 428 -37.84 -12.00 -23.92
CA ASN A 428 -39.09 -12.26 -23.19
C ASN A 428 -40.26 -11.39 -23.67
N LEU A 429 -39.97 -10.28 -24.36
CA LEU A 429 -40.95 -9.29 -24.78
C LEU A 429 -41.29 -9.36 -26.28
N LEU A 430 -40.30 -9.74 -27.10
CA LEU A 430 -40.41 -9.89 -28.56
C LEU A 430 -41.03 -11.23 -28.94
#